data_AF-A0A1M4SN65-F1
#
_entry.id   AF-A0A1M4SN65-F1
#
_cell.length_a   1.000
_cell.length_b   1.000
_cell.length_c   1.000
_cell.angle_alpha   90.00
_cell.angle_beta   90.00
_cell.angle_gamma   90.00
#
_symmetry.space_group_name_H-M   'P 1'
#
loop_
_entity.id
_entity.type
_entity.pdbx_description
1 polymer ?
#
loop_
_entity_poly.entity_id
_entity_poly.type
_entity_poly.pdbx_seq_one_letter_code
_entity_poly.pdbx_strand_id
1 'polypeptide(L)' 'MINKELIHNRIDLINRSIARLKKMGTLTREQFLADPDNFAIAEHHLRRALESLFDIGR' A
#
# COMPACT_ATOMS: atom_id res chain seq x y z
N MET A 1 1.13 9.28 -26.14
CA MET A 1 0.57 10.33 -25.25
C MET A 1 0.45 9.74 -23.86
N ILE A 2 0.92 10.43 -22.82
CA ILE A 2 0.87 9.91 -21.44
C ILE A 2 -0.57 9.89 -20.95
N ASN A 3 -1.04 8.76 -20.41
CA ASN A 3 -2.36 8.64 -19.80
C ASN A 3 -2.32 9.21 -18.36
N LYS A 4 -2.61 10.51 -18.23
CA LYS A 4 -2.56 11.21 -16.94
C LYS A 4 -3.57 10.68 -15.92
N GLU A 5 -4.75 10.26 -16.38
CA GLU A 5 -5.80 9.72 -15.51
C GLU A 5 -5.35 8.41 -14.86
N LEU A 6 -4.75 7.51 -15.65
CA LEU A 6 -4.15 6.27 -15.13
C LEU A 6 -3.09 6.58 -14.08
N ILE A 7 -2.17 7.51 -14.37
CA ILE A 7 -1.10 7.90 -13.44
C ILE A 7 -1.68 8.44 -12.13
N HIS A 8 -2.66 9.34 -12.19
CA HIS A 8 -3.31 9.86 -10.99
C HIS A 8 -3.97 8.75 -10.17
N ASN A 9 -4.72 7.85 -10.83
CA ASN A 9 -5.35 6.71 -10.16
C ASN A 9 -4.33 5.78 -9.46
N ARG A 10 -3.16 5.57 -10.08
CA ARG A 10 -2.08 4.76 -9.49
C ARG A 10 -1.41 5.47 -8.32
N ILE A 11 -1.11 6.76 -8.44
CA ILE A 11 -0.58 7.58 -7.33
C ILE A 11 -1.54 7.56 -6.13
N ASP A 12 -2.84 7.68 -6.36
CA ASP A 12 -3.84 7.61 -5.31
C ASP A 12 -3.89 6.22 -4.63
N LEU A 13 -3.68 5.14 -5.40
CA LEU A 13 -3.57 3.80 -4.82
C LEU A 13 -2.34 3.69 -3.92
N ILE A 14 -1.19 4.15 -4.40
CA ILE A 14 0.08 4.13 -3.66
C ILE A 14 -0.09 4.91 -2.35
N ASN A 15 -0.63 6.12 -2.41
CA ASN A 15 -0.83 6.98 -1.24
C ASN A 15 -1.73 6.32 -0.18
N ARG A 16 -2.85 5.70 -0.60
CA ARG A 16 -3.75 4.98 0.31
C ARG A 16 -3.06 3.77 0.97
N SER A 17 -2.32 2.99 0.19
CA SER A 17 -1.56 1.85 0.72
C SER A 17 -0.48 2.27 1.70
N ILE A 18 0.32 3.29 1.37
CA ILE A 18 1.34 3.84 2.26
C ILE A 18 0.72 4.39 3.54
N ALA A 19 -0.40 5.12 3.44
CA ALA A 19 -1.09 5.66 4.62
C ALA A 19 -1.55 4.53 5.56
N ARG A 20 -2.06 3.42 5.02
CA ARG A 20 -2.42 2.25 5.84
C ARG A 20 -1.19 1.60 6.47
N LEU A 21 -0.13 1.37 5.71
CA LEU A 21 1.12 0.79 6.22
C LEU A 21 1.75 1.65 7.33
N LYS A 22 1.75 2.98 7.18
CA LYS A 22 2.24 3.90 8.22
C LYS A 22 1.43 3.78 9.52
N LYS A 23 0.11 3.66 9.43
CA LYS A 23 -0.75 3.41 10.61
C LYS A 23 -0.44 2.07 11.28
N MET A 24 -0.15 1.03 10.49
CA MET A 24 0.24 -0.27 11.06
C MET A 24 1.65 -0.24 11.66
N GLY A 25 2.55 0.59 11.10
CA GLY A 25 3.89 0.82 11.62
C GLY A 25 3.93 1.57 12.96
N THR A 26 2.80 2.10 13.46
CA THR A 26 2.71 2.65 14.82
C THR A 26 2.39 1.59 15.88
N LEU A 27 2.05 0.37 15.47
CA LEU A 27 1.80 -0.75 16.38
C LEU A 27 3.13 -1.26 16.94
N THR A 28 3.14 -1.67 18.21
CA THR A 28 4.24 -2.50 18.72
C THR A 28 4.20 -3.88 18.08
N ARG A 29 5.28 -4.64 18.21
CA ARG A 29 5.32 -6.03 17.72
C ARG A 29 4.19 -6.87 18.31
N GLU A 30 3.93 -6.73 19.60
CA GLU A 30 2.90 -7.48 20.33
C GLU A 30 1.50 -7.10 19.81
N GLN A 31 1.23 -5.80 19.62
CA GLN A 31 -0.04 -5.32 19.07
C GLN A 31 -0.24 -5.79 17.62
N PHE A 32 0.83 -5.81 16.83
CA PHE A 32 0.77 -6.32 15.46
C PHE A 32 0.46 -7.82 15.44
N LEU A 33 1.11 -8.61 16.31
CA LEU A 33 0.94 -10.06 16.37
C LEU A 33 -0.36 -10.50 17.08
N ALA A 34 -0.99 -9.61 17.85
CA ALA A 34 -2.25 -9.90 18.54
C ALA A 34 -3.43 -10.12 17.57
N ASP A 35 -3.36 -9.56 16.37
CA ASP A 35 -4.34 -9.78 15.30
C ASP A 35 -3.64 -10.51 14.13
N PRO A 36 -4.00 -11.77 13.84
CA PRO A 36 -3.37 -12.55 12.78
C PRO A 36 -3.58 -11.96 11.37
N ASP A 37 -4.61 -11.14 11.17
CA ASP A 37 -4.89 -10.52 9.87
C ASP A 37 -3.95 -9.35 9.56
N ASN A 38 -3.26 -8.80 10.56
CA ASN A 38 -2.33 -7.69 10.37
C ASN A 38 -1.22 -8.04 9.37
N PHE A 39 -0.72 -9.27 9.36
CA PHE A 39 0.26 -9.70 8.38
C PHE A 39 -0.31 -9.62 6.95
N ALA A 40 -1.47 -10.24 6.73
CA ALA A 40 -2.11 -10.28 5.41
C ALA A 40 -2.50 -8.88 4.91
N ILE A 41 -2.98 -8.01 5.79
CA ILE A 41 -3.32 -6.62 5.46
C ILE A 41 -2.05 -5.83 5.08
N ALA A 42 -0.97 -5.97 5.85
CA ALA A 42 0.29 -5.28 5.56
C ALA A 42 0.88 -5.75 4.22
N GLU A 43 0.95 -7.07 4.01
CA GLU A 43 1.41 -7.67 2.76
C GLU A 43 0.56 -7.20 1.57
N HIS A 44 -0.77 -7.16 1.72
CA HIS A 44 -1.69 -6.68 0.70
C HIS A 44 -1.41 -5.24 0.27
N HIS A 45 -1.26 -4.33 1.23
CA HIS A 45 -1.00 -2.92 0.92
C HIS A 45 0.41 -2.71 0.34
N LEU A 46 1.41 -3.45 0.82
CA LEU A 46 2.76 -3.40 0.27
C LEU A 46 2.78 -3.83 -1.20
N ARG A 47 2.19 -4.98 -1.51
CA ARG A 47 2.10 -5.51 -2.87
C ARG A 47 1.40 -4.53 -3.81
N ARG A 48 0.24 -4.00 -3.41
CA ARG A 48 -0.53 -3.05 -4.23
C ARG A 48 0.20 -1.76 -4.52
N ALA A 49 0.99 -1.25 -3.56
CA ALA A 49 1.80 -0.06 -3.77
C ALA A 49 2.90 -0.32 -4.81
N LEU A 50 3.57 -1.47 -4.73
CA LEU A 50 4.60 -1.86 -5.69
C LEU A 50 4.03 -2.12 -7.09
N GLU A 51 2.94 -2.87 -7.19
CA GLU A 51 2.22 -3.10 -8.45
C GLU A 51 1.84 -1.77 -9.12
N SER A 52 1.29 -0.84 -8.34
CA SER A 52 0.91 0.47 -8.86
C SER A 52 2.09 1.32 -9.31
N LEU A 53 3.22 1.22 -8.61
CA LEU A 53 4.45 1.89 -9.00
C LEU A 53 4.96 1.35 -10.35
N PHE A 54 4.96 0.02 -10.53
CA PHE A 54 5.36 -0.60 -11.79
C PHE A 54 4.38 -0.29 -12.94
N ASP A 55 3.08 -0.20 -12.65
CA ASP A 55 2.06 0.19 -13.62
C ASP A 55 2.20 1.63 -14.13
N ILE A 56 2.78 2.56 -13.35
CA ILE A 56 3.03 3.94 -13.81
C ILE A 56 4.12 3.99 -14.87
N GLY A 57 5.10 3.08 -14.81
CA GLY A 57 6.24 3.04 -15.72
C GLY A 57 5.99 2.26 -17.02
N ARG A 58 4.81 1.66 -17.18
CA ARG A 58 4.42 0.84 -18.34
C ARG A 58 3.51 1.62 -19.29
#